data_AF-A0A8T7BW61-F1
#
_entry.id   AF-A0A8T7BW61-F1
#
_cell.length_a   1.000
_cell.length_b   1.000
_cell.length_c   1.000
_cell.angle_alpha   90.00
_cell.angle_beta   90.00
_cell.angle_gamma   90.00
#
_symmetry.space_group_name_H-M   'P 1'
#
loop_
_entity.id
_entity.type
_entity.pdbx_description
1 polymer ?
#
loop_
_entity_poly.entity_id
_entity_poly.type
_entity_poly.pdbx_seq_one_letter_code
_entity_poly.pdbx_strand_id
1 'polypeptide(L)' 'MPYYIYRIEQKPGQLVKKLTFNAKVDSYKQAKDDVKVLRGSIPEESGQIWKIVFAESELQAEELLHQKRDKPVLMEWEK' A
#
# COMPACT_ATOMS: atom_id res chain seq x y z
N MET A 1 -2.74 -9.74 13.63
CA MET A 1 -3.18 -9.32 12.29
C MET A 1 -1.97 -8.77 11.56
N PRO A 2 -1.60 -9.34 10.41
CA PRO A 2 -0.40 -8.96 9.67
C PRO A 2 -0.59 -7.69 8.82
N TYR A 3 0.55 -7.16 8.36
CA TYR A 3 0.66 -6.08 7.40
C TYR A 3 1.16 -6.64 6.08
N TYR A 4 0.48 -6.28 5.00
CA TYR A 4 0.83 -6.63 3.64
C TYR A 4 1.40 -5.42 2.92
N ILE A 5 2.51 -5.60 2.23
CA ILE A 5 3.19 -4.57 1.46
C ILE A 5 2.88 -4.81 0.00
N TYR A 6 2.32 -3.80 -0.66
CA TYR A 6 2.01 -3.81 -2.07
C TYR A 6 2.73 -2.69 -2.80
N ARG A 7 3.19 -3.02 -4.01
CA ARG A 7 3.69 -2.09 -5.00
C ARG A 7 2.57 -1.78 -5.99
N ILE A 8 2.33 -0.50 -6.20
CA ILE A 8 1.37 0.01 -7.18
C ILE A 8 2.19 0.68 -8.27
N GLU A 9 2.16 0.13 -9.48
CA GLU A 9 2.77 0.77 -10.63
C GLU A 9 1.69 1.58 -11.36
N GLN A 10 1.84 2.90 -11.35
CA GLN A 10 0.92 3.82 -12.04
C GLN A 10 1.75 4.74 -12.93
N LYS A 11 1.94 4.35 -14.19
CA LYS A 11 2.62 5.18 -15.19
C LYS A 11 1.65 6.16 -15.84
N PRO A 12 2.10 7.38 -16.20
CA PRO A 12 1.29 8.32 -16.98
C PRO A 12 0.86 7.66 -18.31
N GLY A 13 -0.45 7.67 -18.58
CA GLY A 13 -1.05 7.01 -19.75
C GLY A 13 -1.58 5.59 -19.50
N GLN A 14 -1.31 4.99 -18.33
CA GLN A 14 -1.84 3.67 -17.98
C GLN A 14 -3.21 3.80 -17.30
N LEU A 15 -4.25 3.27 -17.95
CA LEU A 15 -5.63 3.31 -17.43
C LEU A 15 -5.82 2.40 -16.20
N VAL A 16 -5.02 1.34 -16.10
CA VAL A 16 -5.09 0.32 -15.06
C VAL A 16 -3.86 0.39 -14.18
N LYS A 17 -4.06 0.49 -12.86
CA LYS A 17 -2.98 0.41 -11.87
C LYS A 17 -2.59 -1.04 -11.69
N LYS A 18 -1.30 -1.36 -11.78
CA LYS A 18 -0.82 -2.71 -11.52
C LYS A 18 -0.47 -2.85 -10.04
N LEU A 19 -1.13 -3.78 -9.36
CA LEU A 19 -0.84 -4.14 -7.97
C LEU A 19 0.09 -5.35 -7.98
N THR A 20 1.11 -5.33 -7.13
CA THR A 20 2.06 -6.44 -6.98
C THR A 20 2.33 -6.63 -5.49
N PHE A 21 2.01 -7.81 -4.98
CA PHE A 21 2.35 -8.20 -3.62
C PHE A 21 3.88 -8.30 -3.47
N ASN A 22 4.40 -7.79 -2.35
CA ASN A 22 5.84 -7.78 -2.10
C ASN A 22 6.22 -8.58 -0.86
N ALA A 23 5.54 -8.35 0.26
CA ALA A 23 5.84 -9.05 1.51
C ALA A 23 4.68 -8.97 2.50
N LYS A 24 4.64 -9.95 3.41
CA LYS A 24 3.76 -9.99 4.58
C LYS A 24 4.63 -9.96 5.82
N VAL A 25 4.31 -9.08 6.76
CA VAL A 25 5.03 -8.93 8.02
C VAL A 25 4.05 -8.75 9.18
N ASP A 26 4.38 -9.26 10.36
CA ASP A 26 3.47 -9.18 11.51
C ASP A 26 3.58 -7.85 12.29
N SER A 27 4.54 -6.99 11.92
CA SER A 27 4.80 -5.72 12.60
C SER A 27 4.78 -4.54 11.63
N TYR A 28 4.03 -3.49 11.99
CA TYR A 28 4.00 -2.24 11.23
C TYR A 28 5.38 -1.59 11.14
N LYS A 29 6.18 -1.70 12.21
CA LYS A 29 7.54 -1.16 12.24
C LYS A 29 8.39 -1.79 11.15
N GLN A 30 8.34 -3.12 11.04
CA GLN A 30 9.03 -3.86 9.98
C GLN A 30 8.53 -3.44 8.60
N ALA A 31 7.20 -3.35 8.41
CA ALA A 31 6.61 -2.94 7.14
C ALA A 31 7.09 -1.55 6.70
N LYS A 32 7.21 -0.63 7.64
CA LYS A 32 7.66 0.75 7.39
C LYS A 32 9.14 0.80 7.00
N ASP A 33 10.00 0.06 7.71
CA ASP A 33 11.42 -0.04 7.38
C ASP A 33 11.62 -0.68 5.99
N ASP A 34 10.91 -1.78 5.69
CA ASP A 34 10.98 -2.45 4.39
C ASP A 34 10.57 -1.50 3.25
N VAL A 35 9.43 -0.80 3.40
CA VAL A 35 8.98 0.19 2.40
C VAL A 35 9.96 1.35 2.26
N LYS A 36 10.61 1.78 3.34
CA LYS A 36 11.62 2.85 3.28
C LYS A 36 12.84 2.41 2.47
N VAL A 37 13.32 1.19 2.70
CA VAL A 37 14.43 0.60 1.93
C VAL A 37 14.04 0.47 0.45
N LEU A 38 12.86 -0.08 0.18
CA LEU A 38 12.34 -0.28 -1.19
C LEU A 38 12.21 1.05 -1.95
N ARG A 39 11.72 2.11 -1.30
CA ARG A 39 11.66 3.46 -1.88
C ARG A 39 13.05 4.03 -2.17
N GLY A 40 14.03 3.77 -1.31
CA GLY A 40 15.41 4.20 -1.52
C GLY A 40 16.08 3.52 -2.72
N SER A 41 15.66 2.31 -3.09
CA SER A 41 16.17 1.57 -4.25
C SER A 41 15.50 1.93 -5.58
N ILE A 42 14.47 2.78 -5.57
CA ILE A 42 13.66 3.08 -6.75
C ILE A 42 13.81 4.56 -7.13
N PRO A 43 14.04 4.90 -8.41
CA PRO A 43 14.09 6.29 -8.85
C PRO A 43 12.72 6.98 -8.67
N GLU A 44 12.75 8.22 -8.19
CA GLU A 44 11.55 9.02 -7.87
C GLU A 44 10.60 9.18 -9.07
N GLU A 45 11.13 9.18 -10.29
CA GLU A 45 10.35 9.31 -11.54
C GLU A 45 9.68 8.00 -12.03
N SER A 46 9.83 6.90 -11.30
CA SER A 46 9.33 5.60 -11.76
C SER A 46 7.80 5.43 -11.73
N GLY A 47 7.07 6.32 -11.05
CA GLY A 47 5.62 6.21 -10.86
C GLY A 47 5.20 5.00 -10.00
N GLN A 48 6.13 4.46 -9.20
CA GLN A 48 5.89 3.33 -8.31
C GLN A 48 5.50 3.84 -6.91
N ILE A 49 4.37 3.36 -6.40
CA ILE A 49 3.83 3.75 -5.09
C ILE A 49 3.80 2.51 -4.21
N TRP A 50 4.47 2.57 -3.07
CA TRP A 50 4.43 1.52 -2.06
C TRP A 50 3.34 1.81 -1.03
N LYS A 51 2.45 0.84 -0.82
CA LYS A 51 1.40 0.87 0.21
C LYS A 51 1.54 -0.29 1.19
N ILE A 52 1.26 0.02 2.45
CA ILE A 52 1.15 -0.96 3.54
C ILE A 52 -0.34 -1.08 3.85
N VAL A 53 -0.84 -2.31 3.93
CA VAL A 53 -2.25 -2.64 4.18
C VAL A 53 -2.30 -3.55 5.39
N PHE A 54 -3.10 -3.17 6.38
CA PHE A 54 -3.40 -4.02 7.52
C PHE A 54 -4.61 -4.88 7.20
N ALA A 55 -4.44 -6.20 7.17
CA ALA A 55 -5.49 -7.13 6.77
C ALA A 55 -5.27 -8.50 7.43
N GLU A 56 -6.31 -9.32 7.41
CA GLU A 56 -6.31 -10.69 7.93
C GLU A 56 -5.79 -11.69 6.90
N SER A 57 -5.97 -11.41 5.61
CA SER A 57 -5.53 -12.24 4.48
C SER A 57 -5.03 -11.39 3.31
N GLU A 58 -4.29 -12.02 2.39
CA GLU A 58 -3.81 -11.36 1.16
C GLU A 58 -4.99 -10.89 0.29
N LEU A 59 -6.01 -11.76 0.15
CA LEU A 59 -7.24 -11.44 -0.58
C LEU A 59 -7.93 -10.19 -0.02
N GLN A 60 -8.10 -10.12 1.31
CA GLN A 60 -8.69 -8.93 1.95
C GLN A 60 -7.83 -7.68 1.72
N ALA A 61 -6.51 -7.81 1.71
CA ALA A 61 -5.61 -6.70 1.45
C ALA A 61 -5.72 -6.18 0.00
N GLU A 62 -5.84 -7.09 -0.98
CA GLU A 62 -6.09 -6.74 -2.38
C GLU A 62 -7.44 -6.05 -2.56
N GLU A 63 -8.51 -6.57 -1.94
CA GLU A 63 -9.82 -5.95 -1.95
C GLU A 63 -9.77 -4.52 -1.40
N LEU A 64 -9.09 -4.30 -0.28
CA LEU A 64 -8.91 -2.96 0.31
C LEU A 64 -8.11 -2.00 -0.59
N LEU A 65 -7.23 -2.51 -1.45
CA LEU A 65 -6.48 -1.71 -2.43
C LEU A 65 -7.30 -1.39 -3.68
N HIS A 66 -8.15 -2.31 -4.10
CA HIS A 66 -9.08 -2.15 -5.23
C HIS A 66 -10.32 -1.33 -4.87
N GLN A 67 -10.75 -1.35 -3.61
CA GLN A 67 -11.84 -0.51 -3.13
C GLN A 67 -11.47 0.96 -3.33
N LYS A 68 -12.18 1.62 -4.25
CA LYS A 68 -12.21 3.07 -4.35
C LYS A 68 -12.66 3.58 -2.98
N ARG A 69 -11.78 4.30 -2.28
CA ARG A 69 -12.13 4.97 -1.02
C ARG A 69 -13.26 5.96 -1.29
N ASP A 70 -14.49 5.52 -1.11
CA ASP A 70 -15.62 6.41 -1.00
C ASP A 70 -15.58 6.97 0.43
N LYS A 71 -15.04 8.20 0.52
CA LYS A 71 -15.02 9.10 1.68
C LYS A 71 -13.77 9.02 2.59
N PRO A 72 -13.15 10.19 2.86
CA PRO A 72 -12.35 10.32 4.08
C PRO A 72 -13.31 10.17 5.25
N VAL A 73 -13.09 9.16 6.11
CA VAL A 73 -13.59 9.26 7.48
C VAL A 73 -12.76 10.37 8.11
N LEU A 74 -13.22 11.60 7.97
CA LEU A 74 -12.89 12.68 8.88
C LEU A 74 -13.43 12.18 10.23
N MET A 75 -12.62 11.45 10.98
CA MET A 75 -12.90 11.22 12.38
C MET A 75 -12.79 12.59 13.01
N GLU A 76 -13.93 13.22 13.21
CA GLU A 76 -14.10 14.29 14.18
C GLU A 76 -13.44 13.80 15.47
N TRP A 77 -12.24 14.32 15.74
CA TRP A 77 -11.67 14.26 17.07
C TRP A 77 -12.50 15.22 17.91
N GLU A 78 -13.68 14.77 18.36
CA GLU A 78 -14.35 15.39 19.50
C GLU A 78 -13.51 15.08 20.74
N LYS A 79 -12.68 16.05 21.14
CA LYS A 79 -12.47 16.36 22.54
C LYS A 79 -12.03 17.79 22.75
#